data_AF-A0A7V4HBE2-F1
#
_entry.id   AF-A0A7V4HBE2-F1
#
_cell.length_a   1.000
_cell.length_b   1.000
_cell.length_c   1.000
_cell.angle_alpha   90.00
_cell.angle_beta   90.00
_cell.angle_gamma   90.00
#
_symmetry.space_group_name_H-M   'P 1'
#
loop_
_entity.id
_entity.type
_entity.pdbx_description
1 polymer ?
#
loop_
_entity_poly.entity_id
_entity_poly.type
_entity_poly.pdbx_seq_one_letter_code
_entity_poly.pdbx_strand_id
1 'polypeptide(L)'
;MKNCTRKLYQLFYLMLIFTLSSCTKDPVSSNNPEIFLPFDSSIIVNHNTININLIPDYWINKVRNDLHIAYGHTSHGSQLITGMSGLISFKGNQYRFNGTGADSALELRDNPFSGAYDLGNPNRTSWATATRNYLNNHPEINVVVWSWCGQVSTATNDDINTYLNLMNQLEIDYPDVKFVYMTGHLDGTGLTGNLHLRNEQIRAYCISNKKILYDFADIETYNPDGVYFGDKIPNDNCDYDSDGNGSRDRNWAIEWQNAHPGLWYNCSSAHSQPLNANLKAYAAWWLWARLAGWPGN
;
A
#
# COMPACT_ATOMS: atom_id res chain seq x y z
N MET A 1 34.68 -59.65 -34.57
CA MET A 1 34.13 -58.57 -33.73
C MET A 1 33.97 -57.32 -34.60
N LYS A 2 32.85 -56.64 -34.46
CA LYS A 2 32.11 -55.91 -35.52
C LYS A 2 32.85 -54.70 -36.14
N ASN A 3 33.11 -54.75 -37.45
CA ASN A 3 32.66 -53.87 -38.57
C ASN A 3 32.23 -52.42 -38.21
N CYS A 4 32.42 -51.34 -38.98
CA CYS A 4 32.74 -51.15 -40.40
C CYS A 4 33.05 -49.65 -40.65
N THR A 5 33.74 -49.37 -41.76
CA THR A 5 34.10 -48.10 -42.41
C THR A 5 33.00 -47.04 -42.57
N ARG A 6 33.36 -45.75 -42.47
CA ARG A 6 32.55 -44.58 -42.91
C ARG A 6 33.08 -44.01 -44.23
N LYS A 7 32.20 -43.89 -45.23
CA LYS A 7 32.40 -43.21 -46.53
C LYS A 7 32.06 -41.72 -46.45
N LEU A 8 32.75 -40.92 -47.29
CA LEU A 8 32.48 -39.53 -47.67
C LEU A 8 31.05 -39.29 -48.17
N TYR A 9 30.50 -38.10 -47.93
CA TYR A 9 29.68 -37.33 -48.89
C TYR A 9 29.78 -35.81 -48.63
N GLN A 10 30.00 -35.06 -49.72
CA GLN A 10 29.91 -33.59 -49.82
C GLN A 10 28.46 -33.11 -49.69
N LEU A 11 28.22 -31.90 -49.17
CA LEU A 11 26.99 -31.16 -49.49
C LEU A 11 27.18 -29.63 -49.50
N PHE A 12 26.45 -29.03 -50.43
CA PHE A 12 26.51 -27.68 -50.99
C PHE A 12 26.08 -26.55 -50.03
N TYR A 13 26.69 -25.37 -50.21
CA TYR A 13 26.24 -24.08 -49.65
C TYR A 13 25.18 -23.48 -50.59
N LEU A 14 23.97 -23.23 -50.11
CA LEU A 14 22.94 -22.46 -50.82
C LEU A 14 22.66 -21.18 -50.01
N MET A 15 23.05 -20.04 -50.57
CA MET A 15 22.89 -18.72 -49.98
C MET A 15 21.53 -18.16 -50.42
N LEU A 16 20.59 -17.98 -49.49
CA LEU A 16 19.27 -17.41 -49.77
C LEU A 16 19.26 -15.92 -49.36
N ILE A 17 19.09 -15.05 -50.35
CA ILE A 17 18.89 -13.61 -50.18
C ILE A 17 17.40 -13.36 -49.97
N PHE A 18 17.01 -12.83 -48.81
CA PHE A 18 15.69 -12.23 -48.59
C PHE A 18 15.84 -10.71 -48.46
N THR A 19 15.33 -10.00 -49.46
CA THR A 19 15.13 -8.55 -49.44
C THR A 19 13.90 -8.24 -48.58
N LEU A 20 14.06 -7.48 -47.49
CA LEU A 20 12.95 -6.90 -46.75
C LEU A 20 12.70 -5.47 -47.23
N SER A 21 11.52 -5.28 -47.82
CA SER A 21 10.98 -4.00 -48.25
C SER A 21 10.71 -3.07 -47.07
N SER A 22 11.20 -1.84 -47.20
CA SER A 22 10.81 -0.69 -46.38
C SER A 22 9.35 -0.32 -46.65
N CYS A 23 8.53 -0.23 -45.59
CA CYS A 23 7.21 0.37 -45.65
C CYS A 23 7.07 1.33 -44.47
N THR A 24 7.17 2.63 -44.77
CA THR A 24 6.92 3.74 -43.84
C THR A 24 5.42 3.86 -43.57
N LYS A 25 5.04 3.93 -42.29
CA LYS A 25 3.73 4.44 -41.87
C LYS A 25 3.93 5.57 -40.87
N ASP A 26 3.39 6.73 -41.21
CA ASP A 26 3.24 7.91 -40.37
C ASP A 26 2.35 7.64 -39.12
N PRO A 27 2.39 8.51 -38.09
CA PRO A 27 1.91 8.17 -36.76
C PRO A 27 0.39 8.32 -36.65
N VAL A 28 -0.27 7.26 -36.19
CA VAL A 28 -1.67 7.31 -35.75
C VAL A 28 -1.67 7.68 -34.28
N SER A 29 -2.28 8.82 -33.92
CA SER A 29 -2.60 9.14 -32.53
C SER A 29 -3.61 8.14 -32.00
N SER A 30 -3.21 7.33 -31.02
CA SER A 30 -4.14 6.51 -30.25
C SER A 30 -4.38 7.16 -28.89
N ASN A 31 -5.46 7.94 -28.81
CA ASN A 31 -6.18 8.11 -27.55
C ASN A 31 -6.76 6.73 -27.21
N ASN A 32 -6.01 5.92 -26.48
CA ASN A 32 -6.46 4.64 -25.95
C ASN A 32 -6.66 4.85 -24.45
N PRO A 33 -7.85 4.59 -23.87
CA PRO A 33 -7.94 4.50 -22.43
C PRO A 33 -7.04 3.34 -22.00
N GLU A 34 -6.10 3.59 -21.09
CA GLU A 34 -5.25 2.54 -20.53
C GLU A 34 -6.17 1.49 -19.90
N ILE A 35 -6.30 0.34 -20.57
CA ILE A 35 -7.00 -0.81 -20.01
C ILE A 35 -6.20 -1.25 -18.79
N PHE A 36 -6.82 -1.10 -17.62
CA PHE A 36 -6.25 -1.55 -16.38
C PHE A 36 -6.16 -3.06 -16.37
N LEU A 37 -4.95 -3.61 -16.54
CA LEU A 37 -4.73 -5.03 -16.40
C LEU A 37 -4.77 -5.39 -14.91
N PRO A 38 -5.46 -6.48 -14.52
CA PRO A 38 -5.40 -6.96 -13.14
C PRO A 38 -3.96 -7.25 -12.75
N PHE A 39 -3.58 -6.96 -11.50
CA PHE A 39 -2.21 -7.19 -11.04
C PHE A 39 -1.86 -8.68 -11.13
N ASP A 40 -0.73 -9.00 -11.76
CA ASP A 40 -0.25 -10.38 -11.89
C ASP A 40 0.06 -11.02 -10.52
N SER A 41 0.33 -10.19 -9.50
CA SER A 41 0.56 -10.53 -8.09
C SER A 41 -0.06 -9.50 -7.15
N SER A 42 -0.29 -9.84 -5.88
CA SER A 42 -0.70 -8.85 -4.87
C SER A 42 0.32 -7.70 -4.74
N ILE A 43 -0.16 -6.50 -4.44
CA ILE A 43 0.67 -5.39 -3.97
C ILE A 43 0.54 -5.36 -2.46
N ILE A 44 1.60 -5.73 -1.73
CA ILE A 44 1.62 -5.70 -0.27
C ILE A 44 2.63 -4.64 0.17
N VAL A 45 2.15 -3.62 0.87
CA VAL A 45 2.94 -2.52 1.40
C VAL A 45 3.01 -2.66 2.91
N ASN A 46 4.20 -2.92 3.41
CA ASN A 46 4.47 -3.31 4.80
C ASN A 46 5.85 -2.77 5.27
N HIS A 47 6.42 -3.28 6.36
CA HIS A 47 7.72 -2.82 6.89
C HIS A 47 8.89 -2.91 5.88
N ASN A 48 8.82 -3.76 4.85
CA ASN A 48 9.86 -3.86 3.82
C ASN A 48 9.80 -2.72 2.78
N THR A 49 8.72 -1.92 2.81
CA THR A 49 8.43 -0.89 1.81
C THR A 49 8.56 0.54 2.37
N ILE A 50 9.34 0.70 3.44
CA ILE A 50 9.52 1.98 4.14
C ILE A 50 10.75 2.78 3.68
N ASN A 51 11.53 2.28 2.71
CA ASN A 51 12.69 3.01 2.18
C ASN A 51 12.30 3.91 1.01
N ILE A 52 11.79 5.10 1.33
CA ILE A 52 11.29 6.06 0.33
C ILE A 52 12.35 6.50 -0.69
N ASN A 53 13.65 6.40 -0.37
CA ASN A 53 14.72 6.81 -1.29
C ASN A 53 14.91 5.82 -2.45
N LEU A 54 14.30 4.63 -2.39
CA LEU A 54 14.33 3.67 -3.49
C LEU A 54 13.33 4.02 -4.60
N ILE A 55 12.36 4.90 -4.32
CA ILE A 55 11.37 5.34 -5.31
C ILE A 55 12.05 6.34 -6.25
N PRO A 56 12.23 6.04 -7.55
CA PRO A 56 12.82 6.99 -8.48
C PRO A 56 11.93 8.23 -8.66
N ASP A 57 12.54 9.41 -8.84
CA ASP A 57 11.83 10.69 -9.03
C ASP A 57 10.77 10.64 -10.15
N TYR A 58 11.03 9.87 -11.21
CA TYR A 58 10.06 9.62 -12.27
C TYR A 58 8.72 9.11 -11.71
N TRP A 59 8.76 8.14 -10.78
CA TRP A 59 7.56 7.55 -10.19
C TRP A 59 6.91 8.49 -9.17
N ILE A 60 7.68 9.29 -8.44
CA ILE A 60 7.14 10.38 -7.61
C ILE A 60 6.38 11.39 -8.48
N ASN A 61 6.90 11.74 -9.65
CA ASN A 61 6.22 12.64 -10.58
C ASN A 61 4.98 12.00 -11.20
N LYS A 62 5.07 10.72 -11.59
CA LYS A 62 3.94 9.99 -12.18
C LYS A 62 2.79 9.83 -11.20
N VAL A 63 3.08 9.54 -9.93
CA VAL A 63 2.07 9.52 -8.85
C VAL A 63 1.26 10.83 -8.80
N ARG A 64 1.95 11.97 -8.86
CA ARG A 64 1.32 13.29 -8.74
C ARG A 64 0.46 13.67 -9.94
N ASN A 65 0.71 13.07 -11.11
CA ASN A 65 -0.04 13.34 -12.33
C ASN A 65 -1.21 12.38 -12.52
N ASP A 66 -1.05 11.13 -12.07
CA ASP A 66 -1.95 10.05 -12.48
C ASP A 66 -2.93 9.63 -11.38
N LEU A 67 -2.59 9.84 -10.11
CA LEU A 67 -3.42 9.36 -9.00
C LEU A 67 -4.30 10.48 -8.45
N HIS A 68 -5.60 10.18 -8.31
CA HIS A 68 -6.56 10.99 -7.58
C HIS A 68 -7.17 10.10 -6.49
N ILE A 69 -6.81 10.40 -5.25
CA ILE A 69 -7.03 9.50 -4.11
C ILE A 69 -8.14 10.06 -3.23
N ALA A 70 -9.10 9.21 -2.85
CA ALA A 70 -10.03 9.48 -1.76
C ALA A 70 -9.69 8.59 -0.55
N TYR A 71 -9.42 9.21 0.60
CA TYR A 71 -9.03 8.51 1.82
C TYR A 71 -9.98 8.81 2.97
N GLY A 72 -10.67 7.79 3.49
CA GLY A 72 -11.57 7.90 4.63
C GLY A 72 -10.97 7.30 5.90
N HIS A 73 -10.92 8.07 6.99
CA HIS A 73 -10.35 7.61 8.24
C HIS A 73 -10.75 8.47 9.44
N THR A 74 -10.53 7.91 10.63
CA THR A 74 -10.49 8.68 11.89
C THR A 74 -9.09 8.63 12.51
N SER A 75 -8.97 8.46 13.83
CA SER A 75 -7.75 8.78 14.57
C SER A 75 -6.53 7.95 14.17
N HIS A 76 -6.58 6.61 14.12
CA HIS A 76 -5.43 5.80 13.69
C HIS A 76 -5.01 6.09 12.25
N GLY A 77 -5.95 6.18 11.30
CA GLY A 77 -5.62 6.48 9.91
C GLY A 77 -5.03 7.88 9.70
N SER A 78 -5.31 8.85 10.58
CA SER A 78 -4.75 10.20 10.49
C SER A 78 -3.22 10.23 10.56
N GLN A 79 -2.59 9.19 11.13
CA GLN A 79 -1.14 9.04 11.17
C GLN A 79 -0.50 9.04 9.76
N LEU A 80 -1.20 8.54 8.73
CA LEU A 80 -0.75 8.58 7.35
C LEU A 80 -0.63 10.04 6.86
N ILE A 81 -1.68 10.84 7.11
CA ILE A 81 -1.77 12.24 6.69
C ILE A 81 -0.75 13.10 7.44
N THR A 82 -0.64 12.95 8.75
CA THR A 82 0.30 13.74 9.57
C THR A 82 1.75 13.36 9.24
N GLY A 83 2.03 12.07 9.07
CA GLY A 83 3.32 11.58 8.61
C GLY A 83 3.71 12.16 7.25
N MET A 84 2.83 12.09 6.24
CA MET A 84 3.10 12.67 4.92
C MET A 84 3.24 14.19 4.96
N SER A 85 2.52 14.88 5.86
CA SER A 85 2.65 16.33 6.02
C SER A 85 4.06 16.71 6.51
N GLY A 86 4.58 15.98 7.51
CA GLY A 86 5.95 16.18 7.99
C GLY A 86 7.01 15.81 6.95
N LEU A 87 6.72 14.80 6.11
CA LEU A 87 7.62 14.34 5.04
C LEU A 87 8.00 15.46 4.07
N ILE A 88 7.08 16.38 3.77
CA ILE A 88 7.31 17.50 2.86
C ILE A 88 8.48 18.35 3.35
N SER A 89 8.50 18.67 4.65
CA SER A 89 9.59 19.47 5.24
C SER A 89 10.88 18.66 5.38
N PHE A 90 10.77 17.34 5.56
CA PHE A 90 11.91 16.46 5.77
C PHE A 90 12.63 16.06 4.47
N LYS A 91 11.90 15.87 3.37
CA LYS A 91 12.43 15.33 2.11
C LYS A 91 12.23 16.23 0.88
N GLY A 92 11.34 17.21 0.96
CA GLY A 92 11.16 18.22 -0.08
C GLY A 92 9.77 18.26 -0.72
N ASN A 93 9.58 19.28 -1.54
CA ASN A 93 8.28 19.62 -2.13
C ASN A 93 7.74 18.60 -3.13
N GLN A 94 8.57 17.69 -3.64
CA GLN A 94 8.10 16.61 -4.51
C GLN A 94 7.13 15.64 -3.80
N TYR A 95 7.06 15.66 -2.47
CA TYR A 95 6.13 14.86 -1.66
C TYR A 95 4.87 15.64 -1.23
N ARG A 96 4.60 16.80 -1.81
CA ARG A 96 3.38 17.57 -1.51
C ARG A 96 2.13 16.80 -1.95
N PHE A 97 1.08 16.93 -1.14
CA PHE A 97 -0.26 16.47 -1.46
C PHE A 97 -1.28 17.53 -1.01
N ASN A 98 -2.42 17.59 -1.68
CA ASN A 98 -3.57 18.40 -1.27
C ASN A 98 -4.85 17.87 -1.96
N GLY A 99 -6.02 18.38 -1.57
CA GLY A 99 -7.30 17.89 -2.08
C GLY A 99 -7.63 18.24 -3.53
N THR A 100 -6.76 18.95 -4.26
CA THR A 100 -7.05 19.43 -5.62
C THR A 100 -5.93 19.18 -6.63
N GLY A 101 -4.82 18.57 -6.23
CA GLY A 101 -3.62 18.42 -7.06
C GLY A 101 -2.91 19.74 -7.40
N ALA A 102 -3.32 20.86 -6.79
CA ALA A 102 -2.76 22.18 -7.09
C ALA A 102 -1.25 22.24 -6.76
N ASP A 103 -0.53 23.13 -7.45
CA ASP A 103 0.93 23.31 -7.32
C ASP A 103 1.73 22.02 -7.60
N SER A 104 1.23 21.20 -8.53
CA SER A 104 1.82 19.90 -8.88
C SER A 104 1.95 18.96 -7.68
N ALA A 105 1.00 19.02 -6.74
CA ALA A 105 0.92 18.10 -5.61
C ALA A 105 0.16 16.82 -6.00
N LEU A 106 0.36 15.73 -5.25
CA LEU A 106 -0.52 14.57 -5.32
C LEU A 106 -1.94 14.99 -4.92
N GLU A 107 -2.94 14.67 -5.75
CA GLU A 107 -4.33 14.85 -5.35
C GLU A 107 -4.75 13.75 -4.37
N LEU A 108 -4.88 14.14 -3.10
CA LEU A 108 -5.41 13.30 -2.03
C LEU A 108 -6.48 14.09 -1.30
N ARG A 109 -7.72 13.63 -1.46
CA ARG A 109 -8.89 14.14 -0.77
C ARG A 109 -9.04 13.38 0.55
N ASP A 110 -8.74 14.06 1.64
CA ASP A 110 -8.81 13.56 3.01
C ASP A 110 -10.24 13.73 3.55
N ASN A 111 -10.87 12.61 3.89
CA ASN A 111 -12.25 12.49 4.37
C ASN A 111 -13.32 13.17 3.50
N PRO A 112 -13.38 12.90 2.17
CA PRO A 112 -14.35 13.55 1.28
C PRO A 112 -15.73 12.88 1.33
N PHE A 113 -15.85 11.77 2.04
CA PHE A 113 -17.06 10.94 2.07
C PHE A 113 -18.12 11.51 3.01
N SER A 114 -19.38 11.36 2.63
CA SER A 114 -20.53 11.67 3.48
C SER A 114 -21.23 10.39 3.95
N GLY A 115 -21.60 10.34 5.24
CA GLY A 115 -22.34 9.23 5.84
C GLY A 115 -21.48 8.12 6.46
N ALA A 116 -20.15 8.20 6.37
CA ALA A 116 -19.20 7.33 7.05
C ALA A 116 -17.86 8.06 7.29
N TYR A 117 -17.11 7.62 8.30
CA TYR A 117 -15.87 8.27 8.74
C TYR A 117 -14.67 7.31 8.74
N ASP A 118 -14.90 6.03 8.99
CA ASP A 118 -13.90 4.96 8.90
C ASP A 118 -14.58 3.62 8.60
N LEU A 119 -13.82 2.53 8.51
CA LEU A 119 -14.34 1.19 8.20
C LEU A 119 -15.31 0.62 9.26
N GLY A 120 -15.46 1.27 10.43
CA GLY A 120 -16.37 0.86 11.48
C GLY A 120 -17.36 1.92 11.97
N ASN A 121 -17.32 3.15 11.43
CA ASN A 121 -18.11 4.30 11.89
C ASN A 121 -18.90 4.95 10.74
N PRO A 122 -20.24 5.09 10.84
CA PRO A 122 -21.10 4.80 12.01
C PRO A 122 -21.35 3.31 12.26
N ASN A 123 -21.02 2.47 11.28
CA ASN A 123 -21.09 1.02 11.38
C ASN A 123 -20.16 0.42 10.31
N ARG A 124 -20.03 -0.91 10.31
CA ARG A 124 -19.10 -1.66 9.44
C ARG A 124 -19.48 -1.74 7.96
N THR A 125 -20.57 -1.11 7.53
CA THR A 125 -21.07 -1.19 6.15
C THR A 125 -21.34 0.16 5.48
N SER A 126 -21.61 1.21 6.26
CA SER A 126 -21.95 2.55 5.75
C SER A 126 -20.88 3.13 4.81
N TRP A 127 -19.60 2.84 5.05
CA TRP A 127 -18.49 3.30 4.20
C TRP A 127 -18.59 2.78 2.75
N ALA A 128 -19.19 1.61 2.53
CA ALA A 128 -19.34 1.05 1.19
C ALA A 128 -20.41 1.80 0.38
N THR A 129 -21.48 2.26 1.04
CA THR A 129 -22.49 3.15 0.43
C THR A 129 -21.93 4.55 0.20
N ALA A 130 -21.19 5.09 1.19
CA ALA A 130 -20.55 6.39 1.06
C ALA A 130 -19.56 6.42 -0.12
N THR A 131 -18.82 5.33 -0.32
CA THR A 131 -17.90 5.16 -1.46
C THR A 131 -18.64 5.20 -2.79
N ARG A 132 -19.73 4.43 -2.95
CA ARG A 132 -20.55 4.43 -4.17
C ARG A 132 -21.08 5.82 -4.49
N ASN A 133 -21.67 6.48 -3.49
CA ASN A 133 -22.23 7.82 -3.66
C ASN A 133 -21.15 8.83 -4.09
N TYR A 134 -19.95 8.72 -3.53
CA TYR A 134 -18.85 9.60 -3.85
C TYR A 134 -18.31 9.37 -5.27
N LEU A 135 -17.97 8.12 -5.62
CA LEU A 135 -17.43 7.77 -6.94
C LEU A 135 -18.41 8.10 -8.08
N ASN A 136 -19.72 7.92 -7.86
CA ASN A 136 -20.74 8.27 -8.86
C ASN A 136 -20.77 9.77 -9.22
N ASN A 137 -20.26 10.63 -8.34
CA ASN A 137 -20.15 12.08 -8.57
C ASN A 137 -18.71 12.53 -8.87
N HIS A 138 -17.73 11.64 -8.75
CA HIS A 138 -16.30 11.91 -8.87
C HIS A 138 -15.58 10.84 -9.69
N PRO A 139 -15.90 10.71 -10.99
CA PRO A 139 -15.33 9.68 -11.86
C PRO A 139 -13.81 9.84 -12.08
N GLU A 140 -13.22 10.98 -11.71
CA GLU A 140 -11.78 11.22 -11.74
C GLU A 140 -11.00 10.43 -10.67
N ILE A 141 -11.66 10.01 -9.58
CA ILE A 141 -11.04 9.29 -8.48
C ILE A 141 -10.74 7.87 -8.90
N ASN A 142 -9.47 7.49 -8.82
CA ASN A 142 -8.99 6.18 -9.28
C ASN A 142 -8.28 5.37 -8.19
N VAL A 143 -8.21 5.88 -6.96
CA VAL A 143 -7.78 5.14 -5.78
C VAL A 143 -8.70 5.47 -4.60
N VAL A 144 -9.21 4.42 -3.94
CA VAL A 144 -9.97 4.56 -2.69
C VAL A 144 -9.26 3.79 -1.60
N VAL A 145 -9.06 4.47 -0.48
CA VAL A 145 -8.51 3.90 0.75
C VAL A 145 -9.47 4.19 1.89
N TRP A 146 -9.70 3.19 2.74
CA TRP A 146 -10.39 3.37 4.00
C TRP A 146 -9.55 2.76 5.11
N SER A 147 -9.48 3.45 6.25
CA SER A 147 -8.75 2.97 7.42
C SER A 147 -9.70 2.44 8.48
N TRP A 148 -9.21 1.50 9.28
CA TRP A 148 -9.80 1.17 10.57
C TRP A 148 -9.36 2.18 11.63
N CYS A 149 -10.17 2.37 12.66
CA CYS A 149 -9.71 2.90 13.95
C CYS A 149 -9.59 1.72 14.92
N GLY A 150 -10.23 1.78 16.10
CA GLY A 150 -10.18 0.71 17.10
C GLY A 150 -11.04 -0.53 16.80
N GLN A 151 -11.86 -0.53 15.74
CA GLN A 151 -12.97 -1.48 15.59
C GLN A 151 -12.53 -2.92 15.27
N VAL A 152 -11.29 -3.12 14.81
CA VAL A 152 -10.72 -4.47 14.59
C VAL A 152 -10.50 -5.19 15.92
N SER A 153 -10.23 -4.45 17.01
CA SER A 153 -9.98 -5.02 18.34
C SER A 153 -11.13 -5.93 18.81
N THR A 154 -12.37 -5.56 18.46
CA THR A 154 -13.59 -6.29 18.83
C THR A 154 -14.32 -6.89 17.64
N ALA A 155 -13.74 -6.84 16.43
CA ALA A 155 -14.34 -7.43 15.24
C ALA A 155 -14.34 -8.97 15.34
N THR A 156 -15.47 -9.57 14.99
CA THR A 156 -15.60 -11.00 14.81
C THR A 156 -15.00 -11.45 13.47
N ASN A 157 -14.95 -12.77 13.22
CA ASN A 157 -14.56 -13.29 11.90
C ASN A 157 -15.51 -12.80 10.80
N ASP A 158 -16.81 -12.75 11.11
CA ASP A 158 -17.87 -12.35 10.18
C ASP A 158 -17.85 -10.84 9.90
N ASP A 159 -17.47 -10.02 10.88
CA ASP A 159 -17.24 -8.58 10.67
C ASP A 159 -16.14 -8.35 9.63
N ILE A 160 -15.03 -9.10 9.71
CA ILE A 160 -13.94 -9.01 8.73
C ILE A 160 -14.38 -9.58 7.38
N ASN A 161 -15.12 -10.70 7.34
CA ASN A 161 -15.67 -11.22 6.09
C ASN A 161 -16.61 -10.19 5.42
N THR A 162 -17.39 -9.45 6.21
CA THR A 162 -18.25 -8.36 5.71
C THR A 162 -17.40 -7.27 5.03
N TYR A 163 -16.33 -6.83 5.67
CA TYR A 163 -15.39 -5.87 5.07
C TYR A 163 -14.81 -6.39 3.75
N LEU A 164 -14.29 -7.61 3.74
CA LEU A 164 -13.64 -8.20 2.56
C LEU A 164 -14.62 -8.35 1.38
N ASN A 165 -15.85 -8.79 1.66
CA ASN A 165 -16.91 -8.92 0.66
C ASN A 165 -17.35 -7.57 0.09
N LEU A 166 -17.48 -6.55 0.94
CA LEU A 166 -17.85 -5.19 0.50
C LEU A 166 -16.76 -4.56 -0.36
N MET A 167 -15.48 -4.72 0.01
CA MET A 167 -14.34 -4.28 -0.81
C MET A 167 -14.35 -4.98 -2.17
N ASN A 168 -14.52 -6.31 -2.20
CA ASN A 168 -14.57 -7.06 -3.44
C ASN A 168 -15.76 -6.65 -4.33
N GLN A 169 -16.92 -6.35 -3.73
CA GLN A 169 -18.06 -5.84 -4.49
C GLN A 169 -17.77 -4.45 -5.08
N LEU A 170 -17.07 -3.57 -4.36
CA LEU A 170 -16.67 -2.27 -4.90
C LEU A 170 -15.72 -2.39 -6.09
N GLU A 171 -14.78 -3.34 -6.06
CA GLU A 171 -13.91 -3.62 -7.21
C GLU A 171 -14.70 -4.10 -8.43
N ILE A 172 -15.76 -4.89 -8.22
CA ILE A 172 -16.66 -5.34 -9.30
C ILE A 172 -17.48 -4.15 -9.85
N ASP A 173 -17.99 -3.30 -8.96
CA ASP A 173 -18.84 -2.17 -9.31
C ASP A 173 -18.04 -1.05 -10.02
N TYR A 174 -16.76 -0.87 -9.68
CA TYR A 174 -15.87 0.18 -10.20
C TYR A 174 -14.52 -0.39 -10.68
N PRO A 175 -14.48 -1.07 -11.84
CA PRO A 175 -13.29 -1.79 -12.30
C PRO A 175 -12.08 -0.90 -12.60
N ASP A 176 -12.30 0.40 -12.84
CA ASP A 176 -11.23 1.37 -13.12
C ASP A 176 -10.66 2.02 -11.83
N VAL A 177 -11.18 1.66 -10.66
CA VAL A 177 -10.76 2.19 -9.35
C VAL A 177 -9.95 1.16 -8.59
N LYS A 178 -8.79 1.57 -8.08
CA LYS A 178 -7.97 0.75 -7.18
C LYS A 178 -8.50 0.84 -5.75
N PHE A 179 -8.93 -0.27 -5.18
CA PHE A 179 -9.34 -0.35 -3.78
C PHE A 179 -8.20 -0.90 -2.93
N VAL A 180 -7.76 -0.13 -1.94
CA VAL A 180 -6.66 -0.50 -1.03
C VAL A 180 -7.24 -1.10 0.23
N TYR A 181 -6.95 -2.38 0.47
CA TYR A 181 -7.26 -3.06 1.72
C TYR A 181 -6.30 -2.60 2.82
N MET A 182 -6.74 -2.62 4.08
CA MET A 182 -5.93 -2.20 5.22
C MET A 182 -6.18 -3.10 6.42
N THR A 183 -5.11 -3.50 7.13
CA THR A 183 -5.23 -4.14 8.45
C THR A 183 -5.59 -3.10 9.53
N GLY A 184 -5.96 -3.54 10.72
CA GLY A 184 -6.07 -2.67 11.89
C GLY A 184 -4.72 -2.19 12.43
N HIS A 185 -4.76 -1.56 13.61
CA HIS A 185 -3.60 -1.24 14.44
C HIS A 185 -3.17 -2.46 15.29
N LEU A 186 -2.22 -2.29 16.21
CA LEU A 186 -1.89 -3.25 17.28
C LEU A 186 -2.55 -2.88 18.62
N ASP A 187 -3.02 -3.87 19.39
CA ASP A 187 -3.59 -3.65 20.73
C ASP A 187 -2.79 -4.33 21.86
N GLY A 188 -1.75 -5.09 21.50
CA GLY A 188 -0.91 -5.87 22.40
C GLY A 188 -1.62 -7.02 23.10
N THR A 189 -2.63 -7.60 22.45
CA THR A 189 -3.22 -8.88 22.89
C THR A 189 -2.43 -10.11 22.42
N GLY A 190 -1.32 -9.90 21.69
CA GLY A 190 -0.38 -10.95 21.27
C GLY A 190 -0.83 -11.74 20.03
N LEU A 191 -0.01 -12.72 19.63
CA LEU A 191 -0.18 -13.50 18.39
C LEU A 191 -1.41 -14.44 18.40
N THR A 192 -2.02 -14.66 19.56
CA THR A 192 -3.28 -15.41 19.68
C THR A 192 -4.48 -14.51 19.97
N GLY A 193 -4.25 -13.20 20.10
CA GLY A 193 -5.26 -12.19 20.37
C GLY A 193 -6.19 -11.97 19.17
N ASN A 194 -7.43 -11.55 19.46
CA ASN A 194 -8.47 -11.40 18.44
C ASN A 194 -8.01 -10.49 17.29
N LEU A 195 -7.50 -9.30 17.60
CA LEU A 195 -7.06 -8.34 16.61
C LEU A 195 -5.98 -8.89 15.68
N HIS A 196 -4.99 -9.61 16.23
CA HIS A 196 -3.96 -10.26 15.42
C HIS A 196 -4.59 -11.27 14.46
N LEU A 197 -5.48 -12.13 14.95
CA LEU A 197 -6.18 -13.11 14.12
C LEU A 197 -7.13 -12.49 13.07
N ARG A 198 -7.59 -11.25 13.27
CA ARG A 198 -8.36 -10.48 12.27
C ARG A 198 -7.46 -9.84 11.23
N ASN A 199 -6.28 -9.35 11.63
CA ASN A 199 -5.27 -8.86 10.68
C ASN A 199 -4.74 -10.00 9.79
N GLU A 200 -4.48 -11.18 10.35
CA GLU A 200 -4.09 -12.37 9.58
C GLU A 200 -5.18 -12.80 8.59
N GLN A 201 -6.46 -12.68 8.95
CA GLN A 201 -7.57 -12.95 8.04
C GLN A 201 -7.56 -11.99 6.83
N ILE A 202 -7.31 -10.69 7.05
CA ILE A 202 -7.21 -9.69 5.98
C ILE A 202 -6.00 -9.98 5.09
N ARG A 203 -4.82 -10.24 5.69
CA ARG A 203 -3.58 -10.59 4.97
C ARG A 203 -3.77 -11.80 4.08
N ALA A 204 -4.29 -12.89 4.64
CA ALA A 204 -4.53 -14.13 3.91
C ALA A 204 -5.47 -13.94 2.73
N TYR A 205 -6.54 -13.16 2.91
CA TYR A 205 -7.47 -12.82 1.82
C TYR A 205 -6.77 -12.03 0.72
N CYS A 206 -5.99 -11.00 1.06
CA CYS A 206 -5.31 -10.16 0.10
C CYS A 206 -4.28 -10.94 -0.74
N ILE A 207 -3.49 -11.79 -0.10
CA ILE A 207 -2.51 -12.65 -0.76
C ILE A 207 -3.22 -13.64 -1.70
N SER A 208 -4.24 -14.34 -1.20
CA SER A 208 -4.92 -15.40 -1.96
C SER A 208 -5.69 -14.85 -3.18
N ASN A 209 -6.16 -13.61 -3.10
CA ASN A 209 -6.97 -12.97 -4.14
C ASN A 209 -6.23 -11.85 -4.88
N LYS A 210 -4.90 -11.76 -4.73
CA LYS A 210 -4.04 -10.78 -5.41
C LYS A 210 -4.47 -9.32 -5.21
N LYS A 211 -4.94 -8.98 -4.02
CA LYS A 211 -5.42 -7.62 -3.69
C LYS A 211 -4.26 -6.66 -3.42
N ILE A 212 -4.59 -5.37 -3.34
CA ILE A 212 -3.71 -4.32 -2.85
C ILE A 212 -3.90 -4.21 -1.34
N LEU A 213 -2.85 -4.40 -0.55
CA LEU A 213 -2.86 -4.29 0.91
C LEU A 213 -1.87 -3.24 1.39
N TYR A 214 -2.36 -2.31 2.19
CA TYR A 214 -1.56 -1.48 3.08
C TYR A 214 -1.58 -2.11 4.48
N ASP A 215 -0.50 -2.79 4.86
CA ASP A 215 -0.40 -3.56 6.09
C ASP A 215 0.01 -2.67 7.27
N PHE A 216 -0.97 -1.92 7.76
CA PHE A 216 -0.80 -0.95 8.83
C PHE A 216 -0.22 -1.61 10.09
N ALA A 217 -0.70 -2.79 10.47
CA ALA A 217 -0.26 -3.48 11.68
C ALA A 217 1.17 -4.04 11.55
N ASP A 218 1.53 -4.53 10.36
CA ASP A 218 2.89 -5.02 10.13
C ASP A 218 3.92 -3.89 10.29
N ILE A 219 3.65 -2.70 9.75
CA ILE A 219 4.52 -1.52 9.94
C ILE A 219 4.72 -1.19 11.43
N GLU A 220 3.72 -1.42 12.29
CA GLU A 220 3.83 -1.16 13.74
C GLU A 220 4.61 -2.24 14.51
N THR A 221 4.87 -3.40 13.89
CA THR A 221 5.58 -4.53 14.52
C THR A 221 7.08 -4.56 14.28
N TYR A 222 7.63 -3.64 13.48
CA TYR A 222 9.05 -3.58 13.17
C TYR A 222 9.63 -2.19 13.41
N ASN A 223 10.87 -2.13 13.90
CA ASN A 223 11.64 -0.90 13.79
C ASN A 223 12.26 -0.76 12.38
N PRO A 224 12.83 0.41 12.04
CA PRO A 224 13.44 0.63 10.72
C PRO A 224 14.63 -0.29 10.38
N ASP A 225 15.25 -0.94 11.37
CA ASP A 225 16.37 -1.87 11.17
C ASP A 225 15.87 -3.31 10.91
N GLY A 226 14.55 -3.53 10.89
CA GLY A 226 13.93 -4.84 10.69
C GLY A 226 13.87 -5.71 11.94
N VAL A 227 14.08 -5.14 13.13
CA VAL A 227 13.85 -5.86 14.40
C VAL A 227 12.36 -6.09 14.58
N TYR A 228 11.97 -7.34 14.75
CA TYR A 228 10.60 -7.76 14.97
C TYR A 228 10.21 -7.64 16.45
N PHE A 229 9.00 -7.13 16.70
CA PHE A 229 8.41 -6.99 18.04
C PHE A 229 7.09 -7.74 18.20
N GLY A 230 6.51 -8.34 17.15
CA GLY A 230 5.14 -8.88 17.21
C GLY A 230 4.92 -9.99 18.24
N ASP A 231 5.96 -10.71 18.65
CA ASP A 231 5.93 -11.71 19.72
C ASP A 231 6.11 -11.13 21.13
N LYS A 232 6.26 -9.81 21.26
CA LYS A 232 6.47 -9.06 22.50
C LYS A 232 5.25 -8.25 22.93
N ILE A 233 4.05 -8.74 22.58
CA ILE A 233 2.74 -8.12 22.83
C ILE A 233 2.68 -6.60 22.53
N PRO A 234 3.20 -6.13 21.38
CA PRO A 234 3.30 -4.70 21.11
C PRO A 234 1.94 -4.05 20.89
N ASN A 235 1.80 -2.76 21.25
CA ASN A 235 0.60 -1.96 20.95
C ASN A 235 0.88 -0.84 19.94
N ASP A 236 -0.20 -0.16 19.57
CA ASP A 236 -0.20 1.02 18.70
C ASP A 236 0.64 2.19 19.25
N ASN A 237 0.86 2.28 20.56
CA ASN A 237 1.78 3.24 21.18
C ASN A 237 3.27 2.90 20.97
N CYS A 238 3.59 1.79 20.29
CA CYS A 238 4.93 1.23 20.10
C CYS A 238 5.57 0.65 21.37
N ASP A 239 4.77 0.44 22.43
CA ASP A 239 5.24 -0.21 23.65
C ASP A 239 5.35 -1.72 23.44
N TYR A 240 6.30 -2.38 24.08
CA TYR A 240 6.50 -3.83 24.02
C TYR A 240 7.02 -4.40 25.35
N ASP A 241 6.82 -5.70 25.54
CA ASP A 241 7.31 -6.48 26.69
C ASP A 241 8.74 -6.98 26.41
N SER A 242 9.72 -6.40 27.10
CA SER A 242 11.12 -6.65 26.80
C SER A 242 11.70 -7.91 27.44
N ASP A 243 11.08 -8.39 28.52
CA ASP A 243 11.54 -9.52 29.32
C ASP A 243 10.55 -10.71 29.36
N GLY A 244 9.38 -10.57 28.74
CA GLY A 244 8.36 -11.61 28.63
C GLY A 244 7.51 -11.78 29.89
N ASN A 245 7.45 -10.79 30.77
CA ASN A 245 6.72 -10.87 32.03
C ASN A 245 5.21 -10.54 31.91
N GLY A 246 4.74 -10.19 30.70
CA GLY A 246 3.36 -9.81 30.40
C GLY A 246 3.06 -8.32 30.59
N SER A 247 4.06 -7.50 30.95
CA SER A 247 3.96 -6.05 31.07
C SER A 247 4.85 -5.38 30.04
N ARG A 248 4.29 -4.41 29.31
CA ARG A 248 5.07 -3.57 28.39
C ARG A 248 5.90 -2.57 29.19
N ASP A 249 7.22 -2.67 29.10
CA ASP A 249 8.18 -1.87 29.87
C ASP A 249 9.12 -1.03 28.98
N ARG A 250 9.04 -1.20 27.65
CA ARG A 250 9.88 -0.50 26.67
C ARG A 250 9.07 0.01 25.49
N ASN A 251 9.68 0.90 24.69
CA ASN A 251 9.07 1.48 23.50
C ASN A 251 10.06 1.51 22.34
N TRP A 252 9.81 0.70 21.31
CA TRP A 252 10.78 0.47 20.24
C TRP A 252 11.01 1.72 19.39
N ALA A 253 9.99 2.56 19.24
CA ALA A 253 10.07 3.76 18.42
C ALA A 253 10.93 4.82 19.11
N ILE A 254 10.71 5.06 20.40
CA ILE A 254 11.50 6.00 21.20
C ILE A 254 12.97 5.57 21.25
N GLU A 255 13.22 4.28 21.47
CA GLU A 255 14.58 3.72 21.46
C GLU A 255 15.29 3.98 20.13
N TRP A 256 14.63 3.69 19.00
CA TRP A 256 15.21 3.91 17.69
C TRP A 256 15.43 5.39 17.39
N GLN A 257 14.47 6.26 17.76
CA GLN A 257 14.58 7.71 17.59
C GLN A 257 15.78 8.30 18.34
N ASN A 258 16.03 7.85 19.57
CA ASN A 258 17.16 8.28 20.39
C ASN A 258 18.50 7.82 19.82
N ALA A 259 18.54 6.63 19.21
CA ALA A 259 19.74 6.09 18.59
C ALA A 259 20.06 6.72 17.21
N HIS A 260 19.06 7.29 16.53
CA HIS A 260 19.19 7.76 15.14
C HIS A 260 18.75 9.23 14.95
N PRO A 261 19.36 10.20 15.65
CA PRO A 261 19.03 11.60 15.47
C PRO A 261 19.22 12.04 14.02
N GLY A 262 18.20 12.72 13.46
CA GLY A 262 18.22 13.23 12.09
C GLY A 262 17.76 12.25 11.01
N LEU A 263 17.51 10.98 11.34
CA LEU A 263 16.95 9.99 10.39
C LEU A 263 15.41 9.90 10.45
N TRP A 264 14.79 10.65 11.35
CA TRP A 264 13.35 10.78 11.52
C TRP A 264 12.98 12.26 11.73
N TYR A 265 11.70 12.57 11.56
CA TYR A 265 11.15 13.89 11.82
C TYR A 265 10.00 13.83 12.82
N ASN A 266 9.85 14.89 13.60
CA ASN A 266 8.76 14.98 14.57
C ASN A 266 7.44 15.35 13.86
N CYS A 267 6.37 14.65 14.19
CA CYS A 267 5.01 14.94 13.76
C CYS A 267 4.02 14.42 14.81
N SER A 268 2.79 14.94 14.81
CA SER A 268 1.73 14.35 15.63
C SER A 268 1.37 12.96 15.12
N SER A 269 1.18 12.01 16.02
CA SER A 269 0.80 10.64 15.70
C SER A 269 -0.24 10.16 16.71
N ALA A 270 -1.50 10.03 16.27
CA ALA A 270 -2.58 9.65 17.17
C ALA A 270 -2.35 8.23 17.73
N HIS A 271 -2.38 8.07 19.06
CA HIS A 271 -2.13 6.81 19.78
C HIS A 271 -0.74 6.20 19.59
N SER A 272 0.19 6.90 18.94
CA SER A 272 1.46 6.31 18.52
C SER A 272 2.63 7.30 18.62
N GLN A 273 3.82 6.85 18.23
CA GLN A 273 5.03 7.66 18.21
C GLN A 273 5.25 8.32 16.83
N PRO A 274 5.95 9.46 16.76
CA PRO A 274 6.23 10.14 15.49
C PRO A 274 6.92 9.25 14.46
N LEU A 275 7.87 8.41 14.89
CA LEU A 275 8.59 7.50 13.98
C LEU A 275 7.62 6.58 13.23
N ASN A 276 6.60 6.04 13.90
CA ASN A 276 5.64 5.13 13.29
C ASN A 276 4.80 5.83 12.20
N ALA A 277 4.41 7.09 12.43
CA ALA A 277 3.76 7.91 11.39
C ALA A 277 4.70 8.20 10.20
N ASN A 278 6.00 8.40 10.45
CA ASN A 278 6.99 8.56 9.38
C ASN A 278 7.09 7.30 8.52
N LEU A 279 7.16 6.11 9.14
CA LEU A 279 7.20 4.83 8.44
C LEU A 279 5.96 4.61 7.58
N LYS A 280 4.79 4.98 8.12
CA LYS A 280 3.53 4.93 7.38
C LYS A 280 3.51 5.91 6.20
N ALA A 281 4.08 7.10 6.37
CA ALA A 281 4.22 8.03 5.26
C ALA A 281 5.13 7.48 4.13
N TYR A 282 6.23 6.84 4.50
CA TYR A 282 7.14 6.21 3.53
C TYR A 282 6.46 5.08 2.78
N ALA A 283 5.77 4.19 3.51
CA ALA A 283 4.98 3.11 2.95
C ALA A 283 3.85 3.63 2.05
N ALA A 284 3.20 4.74 2.41
CA ALA A 284 2.16 5.36 1.58
C ALA A 284 2.72 5.78 0.21
N TRP A 285 3.86 6.47 0.19
CA TRP A 285 4.50 6.85 -1.08
C TRP A 285 4.98 5.65 -1.89
N TRP A 286 5.41 4.58 -1.23
CA TRP A 286 5.70 3.31 -1.90
C TRP A 286 4.45 2.74 -2.56
N LEU A 287 3.33 2.68 -1.83
CA LEU A 287 2.03 2.27 -2.37
C LEU A 287 1.67 3.10 -3.59
N TRP A 288 1.70 4.43 -3.49
CA TRP A 288 1.37 5.31 -4.60
C TRP A 288 2.23 5.01 -5.83
N ALA A 289 3.55 4.89 -5.66
CA ALA A 289 4.45 4.56 -6.76
C ALA A 289 4.11 3.22 -7.41
N ARG A 290 3.81 2.18 -6.61
CA ARG A 290 3.35 0.88 -7.10
C ARG A 290 2.05 0.99 -7.89
N LEU A 291 1.08 1.76 -7.39
CA LEU A 291 -0.19 1.99 -8.08
C LEU A 291 -0.03 2.83 -9.36
N ALA A 292 0.98 3.69 -9.43
CA ALA A 292 1.33 4.40 -10.66
C ALA A 292 2.01 3.50 -11.70
N GLY A 293 2.41 2.27 -11.34
CA GLY A 293 3.01 1.29 -12.24
C GLY A 293 4.49 0.99 -12.00
N TRP A 294 5.07 1.49 -10.90
CA TRP A 294 6.47 1.21 -10.56
C TRP A 294 6.67 -0.30 -10.31
N PRO A 295 7.61 -0.98 -11.03
CA PRO A 295 7.84 -2.42 -10.86
C PRO A 295 8.62 -2.80 -9.58
N GLY A 296 9.05 -1.83 -8.75
CA GLY A 296 9.76 -2.11 -7.51
C GLY A 296 8.98 -3.01 -6.56
N ASN A 297 9.65 -3.68 -5.62
CA ASN A 297 9.03 -4.50 -4.58
C ASN A 297 9.61 -4.16 -3.21
#